data_AF-A0A955EQ83-F1
#
_entry.id   AF-A0A955EQ83-F1
#
_cell.length_a   1.000
_cell.length_b   1.000
_cell.length_c   1.000
_cell.angle_alpha   90.00
_cell.angle_beta   90.00
_cell.angle_gamma   90.00
#
_symmetry.space_group_name_H-M   'P 1'
#
loop_
_entity.id
_entity.type
_entity.pdbx_description
1 polymer ?
#
loop_
_entity_poly.entity_id
_entity_poly.type
_entity_poly.pdbx_seq_one_letter_code
_entity_poly.pdbx_strand_id
1 'polypeptide(L)'
;MAEPVREPLSLYLDDAEEPFKVAIPPVRFRLSTLPLSDGPHELRIVASNGLAPPTVRRIPFHVRNGVAVSVSGLQPGQVVGGQVQLIANAFAGSSEAEFEPRKAETPEPIPRWTWVLLLGVATWAFAYVLRLGVPTLSSPVPATVVQADIGAQRVQDVCARCHGEDGRGRRLASDASVALVPPLRDTPFLAVDRDPERLLARVLVGVPDTAMPAWAAQWPLHEVVAVVNHLRHTWGHDASRIHLDHRAPPSDVVEAEALLRQAIERKDADAVAAAWAPTGRTTSFRADDDAGGVTARGDIRTRWSEYFTELGPARSLSIELFDTRYDYEPASVTAEGSLVVSLGRVRQVVTGSDGAELAVEGDLLRGWRLRQGRWALVMDVATTPLRVGLEARATPPPSERRARTGPTKTLGPLGYAEVRAMFEGLGRSAKSAPHGTFWRLDYQAFVNQVFEYELPDAIARVRMVVPYDSARSNLLRAVRDGKRMICGLPGGQLREVDIRRMPVGVTPLDDVQIDALAAWIDAGCPERAGEPSALPRRPADQLLQADR
;
A
#
# COMPACT_ATOMS: atom_id res chain seq x y z
N MET A 1 8.25 -73.23 0.28
CA MET A 1 6.78 -73.20 0.23
C MET A 1 6.38 -73.09 -1.23
N ALA A 2 5.59 -74.03 -1.76
CA ALA A 2 5.14 -74.00 -3.15
C ALA A 2 4.14 -72.85 -3.36
N GLU A 3 4.27 -72.13 -4.46
CA GLU A 3 3.35 -71.05 -4.86
C GLU A 3 1.94 -71.64 -5.11
N PRO A 4 0.86 -71.02 -4.60
CA PRO A 4 -0.48 -71.57 -4.79
C PRO A 4 -0.86 -71.54 -6.27
N VAL A 5 -1.18 -72.72 -6.83
CA VAL A 5 -1.68 -72.86 -8.20
C VAL A 5 -2.95 -72.01 -8.32
N ARG A 6 -2.89 -70.97 -9.15
CA ARG A 6 -4.03 -70.06 -9.38
C ARG A 6 -4.90 -70.62 -10.49
N GLU A 7 -6.15 -70.91 -10.16
CA GLU A 7 -7.11 -71.52 -11.08
C GLU A 7 -7.63 -70.48 -12.10
N PRO A 8 -7.78 -70.85 -13.38
CA PRO A 8 -8.23 -69.92 -14.42
C PRO A 8 -9.73 -69.58 -14.30
N LEU A 9 -10.07 -68.32 -14.55
CA LEU A 9 -11.43 -67.82 -14.72
C LEU A 9 -11.80 -67.80 -16.21
N SER A 10 -12.99 -68.32 -16.55
CA SER A 10 -13.59 -68.20 -17.88
C SER A 10 -14.73 -67.20 -17.83
N LEU A 11 -14.68 -66.17 -18.68
CA LEU A 11 -15.65 -65.08 -18.73
C LEU A 11 -16.47 -65.19 -20.01
N TYR A 12 -17.79 -65.21 -19.84
CA TYR A 12 -18.79 -65.33 -20.89
C TYR A 12 -19.68 -64.09 -20.87
N LEU A 13 -20.16 -63.70 -22.03
CA LEU A 13 -21.12 -62.63 -22.18
C LEU A 13 -22.44 -63.21 -22.67
N ASP A 14 -23.52 -62.89 -21.97
CA ASP A 14 -24.87 -63.41 -22.18
C ASP A 14 -24.86 -64.96 -22.25
N ASP A 15 -25.60 -65.53 -23.20
CA ASP A 15 -25.73 -66.97 -23.41
C ASP A 15 -24.64 -67.56 -24.32
N ALA A 16 -23.50 -66.86 -24.51
CA ALA A 16 -22.42 -67.38 -25.33
C ALA A 16 -21.86 -68.71 -24.80
N GLU A 17 -21.70 -69.69 -25.70
CA GLU A 17 -21.14 -71.01 -25.38
C GLU A 17 -19.63 -70.97 -25.18
N GLU A 18 -18.92 -70.07 -25.86
CA GLU A 18 -17.48 -69.89 -25.75
C GLU A 18 -17.12 -68.67 -24.88
N PRO A 19 -16.10 -68.76 -24.01
CA PRO A 19 -15.67 -67.62 -23.21
C PRO A 19 -14.96 -66.58 -24.07
N PHE A 20 -15.37 -65.30 -23.98
CA PHE A 20 -14.66 -64.23 -24.67
C PHE A 20 -13.28 -63.96 -24.05
N LYS A 21 -13.04 -64.42 -22.81
CA LYS A 21 -11.73 -64.33 -22.14
C LYS A 21 -11.53 -65.43 -21.10
N VAL A 22 -10.35 -66.06 -21.14
CA VAL A 22 -9.86 -66.95 -20.08
C VAL A 22 -8.64 -66.29 -19.43
N ALA A 23 -8.61 -66.18 -18.10
CA ALA A 23 -7.55 -65.46 -17.40
C ALA A 23 -7.27 -65.99 -15.98
N ILE A 24 -6.02 -65.87 -15.53
CA ILE A 24 -5.58 -66.28 -14.18
C ILE A 24 -5.73 -65.09 -13.21
N PRO A 25 -6.39 -65.25 -12.04
CA PRO A 25 -6.56 -64.19 -11.06
C PRO A 25 -5.25 -63.65 -10.44
N PRO A 26 -5.22 -62.38 -10.01
CA PRO A 26 -6.21 -61.33 -10.30
C PRO A 26 -6.07 -60.80 -11.74
N VAL A 27 -7.19 -60.65 -12.46
CA VAL A 27 -7.21 -60.14 -13.84
C VAL A 27 -7.90 -58.78 -13.92
N ARG A 28 -7.28 -57.85 -14.66
CA ARG A 28 -7.93 -56.61 -15.14
C ARG A 28 -8.22 -56.75 -16.63
N PHE A 29 -9.42 -56.40 -17.06
CA PHE A 29 -9.78 -56.37 -18.49
C PHE A 29 -10.75 -55.23 -18.78
N ARG A 30 -10.78 -54.79 -20.03
CA ARG A 30 -11.77 -53.84 -20.54
C ARG A 30 -12.79 -54.60 -21.38
N LEU A 31 -14.07 -54.36 -21.12
CA LEU A 31 -15.18 -54.85 -21.94
C LEU A 31 -15.66 -53.69 -22.82
N SER A 32 -15.61 -53.87 -24.13
CA SER A 32 -16.20 -52.90 -25.07
C SER A 32 -17.69 -53.19 -25.23
N THR A 33 -18.54 -52.21 -24.96
CA THR A 33 -20.00 -52.33 -25.13
C THR A 33 -20.48 -51.90 -26.50
N LEU A 34 -19.64 -51.29 -27.34
CA LEU A 34 -19.98 -50.83 -28.70
C LEU A 34 -20.60 -51.90 -29.61
N PRO A 35 -20.14 -53.17 -29.63
CA PRO A 35 -20.76 -54.21 -30.45
C PRO A 35 -22.01 -54.82 -29.82
N LEU A 36 -22.40 -54.42 -28.60
CA LEU A 36 -23.58 -54.93 -27.90
C LEU A 36 -24.82 -54.11 -28.23
N SER A 37 -25.98 -54.77 -28.30
CA SER A 37 -27.27 -54.11 -28.48
C SER A 37 -27.67 -53.29 -27.25
N ASP A 38 -28.50 -52.26 -27.43
CA ASP A 38 -29.09 -51.57 -26.28
C ASP A 38 -30.08 -52.48 -25.55
N GLY A 39 -29.96 -52.60 -24.22
CA GLY A 39 -30.81 -53.48 -23.43
C GLY A 39 -30.10 -54.18 -22.27
N PRO A 40 -30.76 -55.14 -21.61
CA PRO A 40 -30.17 -55.94 -20.55
C PRO A 40 -29.16 -56.98 -21.10
N HIS A 41 -28.02 -57.10 -20.41
CA HIS A 41 -26.95 -58.07 -20.69
C HIS A 41 -26.46 -58.71 -19.39
N GLU A 42 -25.79 -59.86 -19.47
CA GLU A 42 -25.27 -60.59 -18.33
C GLU A 42 -23.80 -61.00 -18.52
N LEU A 43 -22.93 -60.65 -17.56
CA LEU A 43 -21.57 -61.19 -17.51
C LEU A 43 -21.56 -62.44 -16.62
N ARG A 44 -21.20 -63.58 -17.19
CA ARG A 44 -21.10 -64.87 -16.51
C ARG A 44 -19.63 -65.26 -16.33
N ILE A 45 -19.19 -65.35 -15.08
CA ILE A 45 -17.81 -65.72 -14.71
C ILE A 45 -17.84 -67.12 -14.11
N VAL A 46 -17.06 -68.04 -14.68
CA VAL A 46 -16.97 -69.43 -14.24
C VAL A 46 -15.56 -69.70 -13.74
N ALA A 47 -15.45 -70.11 -12.48
CA ALA A 47 -14.23 -70.64 -11.88
C ALA A 47 -14.35 -72.16 -11.79
N SER A 48 -13.38 -72.89 -12.35
CA SER A 48 -13.35 -74.35 -12.30
C SER A 48 -11.94 -74.84 -12.02
N ASN A 49 -11.83 -75.85 -11.15
CA ASN A 49 -10.57 -76.45 -10.76
C ASN A 49 -10.48 -77.96 -11.05
N GLY A 50 -11.51 -78.50 -11.71
CA GLY A 50 -11.61 -79.92 -12.04
C GLY A 50 -11.80 -80.86 -10.85
N LEU A 51 -11.71 -80.36 -9.60
CA LEU A 51 -11.84 -81.14 -8.37
C LEU A 51 -13.21 -80.96 -7.71
N ALA A 52 -13.88 -79.83 -7.94
CA ALA A 52 -15.22 -79.51 -7.45
C ALA A 52 -16.12 -78.97 -8.57
N PRO A 53 -17.46 -78.99 -8.38
CA PRO A 53 -18.38 -78.33 -9.31
C PRO A 53 -17.98 -76.86 -9.54
N PRO A 54 -18.07 -76.35 -10.78
CA PRO A 54 -17.65 -75.00 -11.11
C PRO A 54 -18.49 -73.96 -10.36
N THR A 55 -17.83 -72.93 -9.82
CA THR A 55 -18.52 -71.79 -9.21
C THR A 55 -18.85 -70.76 -10.28
N VAL A 56 -20.13 -70.41 -10.39
CA VAL A 56 -20.63 -69.46 -11.39
C VAL A 56 -21.10 -68.17 -10.71
N ARG A 57 -20.56 -67.03 -11.14
CA ARG A 57 -21.04 -65.70 -10.76
C ARG A 57 -21.64 -65.00 -11.97
N ARG A 58 -22.91 -64.58 -11.85
CA ARG A 58 -23.63 -63.81 -12.86
C ARG A 58 -23.76 -62.36 -12.41
N ILE A 59 -23.47 -61.42 -13.32
CA ILE A 59 -23.51 -59.98 -13.07
C ILE A 59 -24.37 -59.34 -14.17
N PRO A 60 -25.63 -58.98 -13.90
CA PRO A 60 -26.46 -58.28 -14.87
C PRO A 60 -26.02 -56.83 -15.03
N PHE A 61 -26.07 -56.31 -16.25
CA PHE A 61 -25.82 -54.90 -16.57
C PHE A 61 -26.72 -54.46 -17.75
N HIS A 62 -26.84 -53.16 -18.00
CA HIS A 62 -27.60 -52.64 -19.14
C HIS A 62 -26.68 -51.84 -20.05
N VAL A 63 -26.80 -52.07 -21.36
CA VAL A 63 -26.10 -51.32 -22.40
C VAL A 63 -27.02 -50.26 -22.99
N ARG A 64 -26.49 -49.06 -23.21
CA ARG A 64 -27.16 -47.94 -23.88
C ARG A 64 -26.14 -47.21 -24.76
N ASN A 65 -26.01 -47.65 -26.00
CA ASN A 65 -25.19 -47.04 -27.05
C ASN A 65 -26.00 -46.08 -27.95
N GLY A 66 -27.33 -46.06 -27.85
CA GLY A 66 -28.21 -45.21 -28.67
C GLY A 66 -28.16 -43.71 -28.37
N VAL A 67 -28.68 -42.92 -29.32
CA VAL A 67 -28.80 -41.45 -29.23
C VAL A 67 -29.98 -41.09 -28.31
N ALA A 68 -29.73 -40.33 -27.24
CA ALA A 68 -30.78 -39.82 -26.38
C ALA A 68 -31.39 -38.55 -26.98
N VAL A 69 -32.71 -38.50 -27.14
CA VAL A 69 -33.42 -37.30 -27.64
C VAL A 69 -34.18 -36.65 -26.49
N SER A 70 -33.93 -35.35 -26.26
CA SER A 70 -34.71 -34.52 -25.33
C SER A 70 -35.50 -33.47 -26.10
N VAL A 71 -36.75 -33.24 -25.68
CA VAL A 71 -37.62 -32.21 -26.26
C VAL A 71 -38.12 -31.31 -25.13
N SER A 72 -37.81 -30.02 -25.24
CA SER A 72 -38.26 -28.97 -24.33
C SER A 72 -39.33 -28.12 -25.01
N GLY A 73 -40.34 -27.71 -24.24
CA GLY A 73 -41.48 -26.90 -24.73
C GLY A 73 -42.82 -27.63 -24.78
N LEU A 74 -42.85 -28.95 -24.51
CA LEU A 74 -44.08 -29.73 -24.37
C LEU A 74 -43.98 -30.66 -23.16
N GLN A 75 -45.04 -30.73 -22.34
CA GLN A 75 -45.14 -31.73 -21.27
C GLN A 75 -45.91 -32.98 -21.73
N PRO A 76 -45.61 -34.18 -21.19
CA PRO A 76 -46.38 -35.39 -21.48
C PRO A 76 -47.88 -35.19 -21.16
N GLY A 77 -48.74 -35.36 -22.17
CA GLY A 77 -50.20 -35.22 -22.04
C GLY A 77 -50.74 -33.79 -22.12
N GLN A 78 -49.91 -32.79 -22.43
CA GLN A 78 -50.34 -31.40 -22.54
C GLN A 78 -51.22 -31.16 -23.77
N VAL A 79 -52.44 -30.65 -23.58
CA VAL A 79 -53.33 -30.20 -24.67
C VAL A 79 -52.95 -28.75 -25.02
N VAL A 80 -52.56 -28.51 -26.27
CA VAL A 80 -52.11 -27.20 -26.76
C VAL A 80 -52.93 -26.76 -27.97
N GLY A 81 -53.22 -25.46 -28.06
CA GLY A 81 -53.91 -24.85 -29.20
C GLY A 81 -53.08 -23.69 -29.76
N GLY A 82 -52.96 -23.62 -31.10
CA GLY A 82 -52.11 -22.65 -31.79
C GLY A 82 -50.70 -23.19 -32.09
N GLN A 83 -49.73 -22.29 -32.27
CA GLN A 83 -48.33 -22.66 -32.52
C GLN A 83 -47.55 -22.70 -31.20
N VAL A 84 -46.87 -23.82 -30.93
CA VAL A 84 -45.99 -24.00 -29.77
C VAL A 84 -44.55 -24.17 -30.26
N GLN A 85 -43.64 -23.38 -29.72
CA GLN A 85 -42.23 -23.46 -30.05
C GLN A 85 -41.57 -24.59 -29.25
N LEU A 86 -40.98 -25.54 -29.96
CA LEU A 86 -40.31 -26.70 -29.38
C LEU A 86 -38.81 -26.60 -29.66
N ILE A 87 -38.02 -27.05 -28.70
CA ILE A 87 -36.57 -27.22 -28.82
C ILE A 87 -36.29 -28.71 -28.67
N ALA A 88 -35.78 -29.34 -29.71
CA ALA A 88 -35.41 -30.76 -29.70
C ALA A 88 -33.89 -30.89 -29.82
N ASN A 89 -33.27 -31.63 -28.90
CA ASN A 89 -31.85 -31.94 -28.89
C ASN A 89 -31.65 -33.46 -28.98
N ALA A 90 -30.62 -33.89 -29.70
CA ALA A 90 -30.22 -35.28 -29.82
C ALA A 90 -28.75 -35.43 -29.39
N PHE A 91 -28.47 -36.33 -28.45
CA PHE A 91 -27.15 -36.54 -27.88
C PHE A 91 -26.67 -37.96 -28.21
N ALA A 92 -25.60 -38.09 -29.00
CA ALA A 92 -24.98 -39.38 -29.29
C ALA A 92 -23.95 -39.73 -28.21
N GLY A 93 -24.18 -40.84 -27.50
CA GLY A 93 -23.15 -41.43 -26.66
C GLY A 93 -22.02 -41.96 -27.52
N SER A 94 -20.86 -41.29 -27.50
CA SER A 94 -19.57 -41.76 -28.01
C SER A 94 -19.37 -41.89 -29.53
N SER A 95 -19.06 -40.76 -30.21
CA SER A 95 -18.15 -40.80 -31.37
C SER A 95 -17.38 -39.50 -31.68
N GLU A 96 -17.59 -38.39 -30.96
CA GLU A 96 -16.80 -37.17 -31.16
C GLU A 96 -15.67 -37.07 -30.11
N ALA A 97 -14.44 -36.83 -30.57
CA ALA A 97 -13.22 -36.81 -29.76
C ALA A 97 -13.07 -35.57 -28.85
N GLU A 98 -14.00 -34.61 -28.94
CA GLU A 98 -14.03 -33.39 -28.13
C GLU A 98 -15.41 -33.25 -27.50
N PHE A 99 -15.47 -33.41 -26.17
CA PHE A 99 -16.67 -33.13 -25.40
C PHE A 99 -16.92 -31.62 -25.41
N GLU A 100 -17.97 -31.17 -26.08
CA GLU A 100 -18.43 -29.77 -26.06
C GLU A 100 -19.55 -29.58 -25.02
N PRO A 101 -19.30 -28.95 -23.85
CA PRO A 101 -20.28 -28.81 -22.77
C PRO A 101 -21.57 -28.10 -23.19
N ARG A 102 -21.48 -27.20 -24.18
CA ARG A 102 -22.63 -26.41 -24.67
C ARG A 102 -23.67 -27.24 -25.43
N LYS A 103 -23.33 -28.42 -25.95
CA LYS A 103 -24.28 -29.33 -26.59
C LYS A 103 -25.08 -30.17 -25.57
N ALA A 104 -24.57 -30.28 -24.33
CA ALA A 104 -25.18 -31.07 -23.27
C ALA A 104 -26.17 -30.28 -22.40
N GLU A 105 -26.07 -28.95 -22.37
CA GLU A 105 -26.95 -28.10 -21.57
C GLU A 105 -28.06 -27.49 -22.45
N THR A 106 -29.32 -27.84 -22.16
CA THR A 106 -30.46 -27.11 -22.71
C THR A 106 -30.45 -25.70 -22.12
N PRO A 107 -30.39 -24.62 -22.92
CA PRO A 107 -30.43 -23.26 -22.36
C PRO A 107 -31.82 -23.01 -21.78
N GLU A 108 -31.97 -23.27 -20.48
CA GLU A 108 -33.17 -22.91 -19.73
C GLU A 108 -33.03 -21.48 -19.18
N PRO A 109 -34.12 -20.69 -19.20
CA PRO A 109 -34.11 -19.39 -18.57
C PRO A 109 -33.82 -19.53 -17.06
N ILE A 110 -33.09 -18.55 -16.50
CA ILE A 110 -32.68 -18.53 -15.10
C ILE A 110 -33.89 -18.85 -14.20
N PRO A 111 -33.80 -19.84 -13.30
CA PRO A 111 -34.91 -20.23 -12.44
C PRO A 111 -35.48 -19.07 -11.62
N ARG A 112 -36.81 -19.02 -11.49
CA ARG A 112 -37.50 -17.94 -10.76
C ARG A 112 -37.06 -17.78 -9.31
N TRP A 113 -36.66 -18.87 -8.65
CA TRP A 113 -36.19 -18.84 -7.27
C TRP A 113 -34.90 -18.02 -7.11
N THR A 114 -34.05 -17.96 -8.15
CA THR A 114 -32.81 -17.16 -8.14
C THR A 114 -33.12 -15.67 -8.04
N TRP A 115 -34.18 -15.21 -8.72
CA TRP A 115 -34.66 -13.83 -8.61
C TRP A 115 -35.25 -13.52 -7.23
N VAL A 116 -35.96 -14.47 -6.62
CA VAL A 116 -36.47 -14.32 -5.25
C VAL A 116 -35.34 -14.17 -4.25
N LEU A 117 -34.27 -14.97 -4.38
CA LEU A 117 -33.07 -14.83 -3.54
C LEU A 117 -32.36 -13.49 -3.75
N LEU A 118 -32.19 -13.05 -5.00
CA LEU A 118 -31.59 -11.75 -5.32
C LEU A 118 -32.35 -10.61 -4.65
N LEU A 119 -33.67 -10.61 -4.78
CA LEU A 119 -34.54 -9.60 -4.14
C LEU A 119 -34.47 -9.67 -2.62
N GLY A 120 -34.35 -10.88 -2.04
CA GLY A 120 -34.13 -11.07 -0.61
C GLY A 120 -32.81 -10.47 -0.12
N VAL A 121 -31.70 -10.73 -0.83
CA VAL A 121 -30.39 -10.13 -0.53
C VAL A 121 -30.42 -8.61 -0.68
N ALA A 122 -31.03 -8.09 -1.74
CA ALA A 122 -31.16 -6.65 -1.96
C ALA A 122 -31.99 -5.98 -0.86
N THR A 123 -33.10 -6.60 -0.45
CA THR A 123 -33.96 -6.10 0.63
C THR A 123 -33.24 -6.16 1.97
N TRP A 124 -32.51 -7.24 2.26
CA TRP A 124 -31.70 -7.36 3.47
C TRP A 124 -30.57 -6.32 3.50
N ALA A 125 -29.85 -6.12 2.39
CA ALA A 125 -28.82 -5.09 2.28
C ALA A 125 -29.40 -3.69 2.48
N PHE A 126 -30.56 -3.40 1.89
CA PHE A 126 -31.27 -2.13 2.08
C PHE A 126 -31.69 -1.92 3.55
N ALA A 127 -32.28 -2.93 4.18
CA ALA A 127 -32.66 -2.88 5.60
C ALA A 127 -31.43 -2.78 6.52
N TYR A 128 -30.32 -3.42 6.16
CA TYR A 128 -29.04 -3.36 6.87
C TYR A 128 -28.44 -1.95 6.81
N VAL A 129 -28.46 -1.30 5.64
CA VAL A 129 -28.06 0.10 5.46
C VAL A 129 -28.95 1.05 6.27
N LEU A 130 -30.28 0.83 6.28
CA LEU A 130 -31.20 1.64 7.10
C LEU A 130 -31.00 1.44 8.61
N ARG A 131 -30.72 0.21 9.06
CA ARG A 131 -30.48 -0.10 10.49
C ARG A 131 -29.11 0.35 11.00
N LEU A 132 -28.09 0.39 10.15
CA LEU A 132 -26.76 0.89 10.51
C LEU A 132 -26.74 2.40 10.72
N GLY A 133 -27.82 3.12 10.42
CA GLY A 133 -27.85 4.56 10.52
C GLY A 133 -26.71 5.14 9.68
N VAL A 134 -26.82 5.05 8.34
CA VAL A 134 -26.05 5.98 7.51
C VAL A 134 -26.33 7.35 8.10
N PRO A 135 -25.31 8.13 8.51
CA PRO A 135 -25.56 9.49 8.90
C PRO A 135 -26.15 10.17 7.66
N THR A 136 -27.47 10.32 7.63
CA THR A 136 -28.09 11.51 7.06
C THR A 136 -27.21 12.65 7.52
N LEU A 137 -26.74 13.48 6.58
CA LEU A 137 -25.93 14.68 6.84
C LEU A 137 -26.64 15.51 7.91
N SER A 138 -26.41 15.13 9.16
CA SER A 138 -26.81 15.84 10.34
C SER A 138 -26.07 17.15 10.24
N SER A 139 -26.81 18.21 10.54
CA SER A 139 -26.35 19.58 10.73
C SER A 139 -24.85 19.67 10.95
N PRO A 140 -24.13 20.56 10.24
CA PRO A 140 -22.69 20.64 10.35
C PRO A 140 -22.33 20.73 11.82
N VAL A 141 -21.75 19.65 12.35
CA VAL A 141 -20.92 19.76 13.55
C VAL A 141 -19.94 20.87 13.19
N PRO A 142 -19.90 21.99 13.92
CA PRO A 142 -19.05 23.11 13.56
C PRO A 142 -17.64 22.56 13.34
N ALA A 143 -16.99 22.95 12.24
CA ALA A 143 -15.68 22.44 11.84
C ALA A 143 -14.67 22.48 13.01
N THR A 144 -14.87 23.42 13.94
CA THR A 144 -14.15 23.59 15.20
C THR A 144 -14.18 22.37 16.14
N VAL A 145 -15.31 21.65 16.23
CA VAL A 145 -15.45 20.46 17.12
C VAL A 145 -14.77 19.25 16.50
N VAL A 146 -14.92 19.03 15.20
CA VAL A 146 -14.23 17.95 14.46
C VAL A 146 -12.71 18.17 14.46
N GLN A 147 -12.25 19.42 14.31
CA GLN A 147 -10.83 19.76 14.41
C GLN A 147 -10.26 19.56 15.82
N ALA A 148 -11.04 19.84 16.88
CA ALA A 148 -10.58 19.64 18.26
C ALA A 148 -10.30 18.15 18.56
N ASP A 149 -11.17 17.25 18.07
CA ASP A 149 -11.01 15.80 18.25
C ASP A 149 -9.81 15.25 17.46
N ILE A 150 -9.63 15.70 16.21
CA ILE A 150 -8.48 15.32 15.36
C ILE A 150 -7.16 15.75 16.01
N GLY A 151 -7.08 16.99 16.49
CA GLY A 151 -5.88 17.52 17.13
C GLY A 151 -5.49 16.72 18.38
N ALA A 152 -6.47 16.40 19.23
CA ALA A 152 -6.27 15.60 20.43
C ALA A 152 -5.75 14.18 20.12
N GLN A 153 -6.37 13.52 19.15
CA GLN A 153 -5.97 12.17 18.72
C GLN A 153 -4.53 12.15 18.20
N ARG A 154 -4.18 13.06 17.30
CA ARG A 154 -2.81 13.15 16.74
C ARG A 154 -1.76 13.42 17.82
N VAL A 155 -2.06 14.29 18.78
CA VAL A 155 -1.15 14.55 19.90
C VAL A 155 -0.89 13.29 20.72
N GLN A 156 -1.91 12.48 21.00
CA GLN A 156 -1.75 11.24 21.75
C GLN A 156 -1.06 10.12 20.95
N ASP A 157 -1.48 9.89 19.70
CA ASP A 157 -0.95 8.77 18.91
C ASP A 157 0.51 8.95 18.51
N VAL A 158 0.96 10.21 18.39
CA VAL A 158 2.20 10.56 17.72
C VAL A 158 3.10 11.42 18.61
N CYS A 159 2.62 12.56 19.10
CA CYS A 159 3.46 13.50 19.83
C CYS A 159 3.84 12.98 21.23
N ALA A 160 2.91 12.30 21.91
CA ALA A 160 3.11 11.77 23.27
C ALA A 160 4.27 10.78 23.39
N ARG A 161 4.61 10.03 22.32
CA ARG A 161 5.72 9.06 22.31
C ARG A 161 7.06 9.69 22.67
N CYS A 162 7.25 10.94 22.28
CA CYS A 162 8.46 11.72 22.56
C CYS A 162 8.21 12.76 23.67
N HIS A 163 7.08 13.48 23.63
CA HIS A 163 6.78 14.59 24.53
C HIS A 163 6.08 14.18 25.84
N GLY A 164 5.82 12.89 26.05
CA GLY A 164 5.09 12.35 27.19
C GLY A 164 3.57 12.45 27.01
N GLU A 165 2.84 11.47 27.54
CA GLU A 165 1.36 11.44 27.51
C GLU A 165 0.73 12.65 28.24
N ASP A 166 1.43 13.15 29.26
CA ASP A 166 1.04 14.33 30.02
C ASP A 166 1.65 15.63 29.49
N GLY A 167 2.41 15.57 28.38
CA GLY A 167 3.07 16.70 27.75
C GLY A 167 4.25 17.27 28.55
N ARG A 168 4.74 16.62 29.61
CA ARG A 168 5.83 17.17 30.45
C ARG A 168 7.24 16.96 29.89
N GLY A 169 7.36 16.36 28.71
CA GLY A 169 8.65 16.02 28.10
C GLY A 169 9.32 14.83 28.81
N ARG A 170 10.41 14.33 28.24
CA ARG A 170 11.19 13.23 28.83
C ARG A 170 12.58 13.74 29.24
N ARG A 171 12.95 13.54 30.51
CA ARG A 171 14.30 13.82 31.03
C ARG A 171 15.17 12.56 30.95
N LEU A 172 16.44 12.71 30.59
CA LEU A 172 17.46 11.68 30.73
C LEU A 172 18.62 12.27 31.55
N ALA A 173 19.02 11.54 32.59
CA ALA A 173 20.15 11.81 33.50
C ALA A 173 19.95 12.83 34.63
N SER A 174 20.72 12.61 35.70
CA SER A 174 20.69 13.25 37.02
C SER A 174 21.16 14.71 37.07
N ASP A 175 21.42 15.33 35.91
CA ASP A 175 21.68 16.77 35.81
C ASP A 175 20.39 17.47 35.39
N ALA A 176 19.89 18.34 36.26
CA ALA A 176 18.56 18.95 36.16
C ALA A 176 18.36 19.88 34.94
N SER A 177 19.38 20.05 34.09
CA SER A 177 19.46 21.14 33.11
C SER A 177 19.05 20.78 31.66
N VAL A 178 18.86 19.51 31.27
CA VAL A 178 18.53 19.19 29.86
C VAL A 178 17.43 18.12 29.72
N ALA A 179 16.27 18.51 29.19
CA ALA A 179 15.28 17.55 28.67
C ALA A 179 15.71 17.12 27.25
N LEU A 180 15.78 15.81 26.99
CA LEU A 180 16.09 15.29 25.64
C LEU A 180 14.97 15.63 24.64
N VAL A 181 13.73 15.75 25.13
CA VAL A 181 12.57 16.21 24.38
C VAL A 181 11.82 17.26 25.21
N PRO A 182 11.58 18.48 24.69
CA PRO A 182 11.01 19.58 25.47
C PRO A 182 9.56 19.31 25.89
N PRO A 183 9.11 19.87 27.02
CA PRO A 183 7.71 19.82 27.41
C PRO A 183 6.81 20.55 26.41
N LEU A 184 5.62 20.01 26.17
CA LEU A 184 4.54 20.71 25.50
C LEU A 184 3.64 21.46 26.49
N ARG A 185 3.51 20.95 27.72
CA ARG A 185 2.61 21.42 28.77
C ARG A 185 3.15 22.59 29.61
N ASP A 186 4.36 22.46 30.14
CA ASP A 186 4.92 23.41 31.13
C ASP A 186 5.96 24.35 30.49
N THR A 187 5.78 24.68 29.21
CA THR A 187 6.70 25.51 28.44
C THR A 187 6.13 26.92 28.27
N PRO A 188 6.71 27.97 28.90
CA PRO A 188 6.22 29.34 28.77
C PRO A 188 6.08 29.80 27.31
N PHE A 189 7.00 29.36 26.43
CA PHE A 189 6.93 29.65 24.99
C PHE A 189 5.69 29.05 24.28
N LEU A 190 5.03 28.03 24.83
CA LEU A 190 3.79 27.46 24.27
C LEU A 190 2.55 27.95 25.01
N ALA A 191 2.68 28.21 26.31
CA ALA A 191 1.58 28.58 27.19
C ALA A 191 1.15 30.05 27.09
N VAL A 192 2.08 30.97 26.79
CA VAL A 192 1.79 32.43 26.72
C VAL A 192 2.04 33.05 25.36
N ASP A 193 2.59 32.31 24.39
CA ASP A 193 2.82 32.84 23.05
C ASP A 193 1.48 33.04 22.32
N ARG A 194 1.03 34.28 22.28
CA ARG A 194 -0.19 34.68 21.55
C ARG A 194 -0.02 34.54 20.04
N ASP A 195 1.18 34.36 19.54
CA ASP A 195 1.46 34.22 18.13
C ASP A 195 1.51 32.73 17.71
N PRO A 196 0.57 32.25 16.87
CA PRO A 196 0.57 30.87 16.40
C PRO A 196 1.70 30.57 15.39
N GLU A 197 2.32 31.57 14.76
CA GLU A 197 3.30 31.40 13.67
C GLU A 197 4.43 30.45 14.08
N ARG A 198 5.02 30.67 15.25
CA ARG A 198 6.24 29.95 15.64
C ARG A 198 5.97 28.49 15.95
N LEU A 199 4.86 28.18 16.63
CA LEU A 199 4.47 26.81 16.90
C LEU A 199 4.06 26.11 15.60
N LEU A 200 3.26 26.79 14.78
CA LEU A 200 2.83 26.28 13.49
C LEU A 200 4.03 25.93 12.59
N ALA A 201 5.00 26.83 12.47
CA ALA A 201 6.22 26.60 11.70
C ALA A 201 6.99 25.36 12.21
N ARG A 202 7.17 25.21 13.54
CA ARG A 202 7.87 24.05 14.13
C ARG A 202 7.16 22.73 13.87
N VAL A 203 5.82 22.69 13.92
CA VAL A 203 5.07 21.46 13.65
C VAL A 203 5.08 21.14 12.15
N LEU A 204 4.94 22.15 11.29
CA LEU A 204 5.00 21.98 9.84
C LEU A 204 6.35 21.41 9.38
N VAL A 205 7.45 22.04 9.81
CA VAL A 205 8.80 21.73 9.28
C VAL A 205 9.68 20.89 10.20
N GLY A 206 9.23 20.62 11.41
CA GLY A 206 10.05 20.03 12.45
C GLY A 206 11.08 21.02 13.01
N VAL A 207 12.02 20.51 13.80
CA VAL A 207 13.15 21.30 14.30
C VAL A 207 14.43 20.73 13.70
N PRO A 208 15.06 21.45 12.75
CA PRO A 208 16.32 21.05 12.16
C PRO A 208 17.36 20.64 13.20
N ASP A 209 18.12 19.60 12.88
CA ASP A 209 19.22 19.06 13.69
C ASP A 209 18.75 18.49 15.04
N THR A 210 17.47 18.09 15.11
CA THR A 210 16.88 17.34 16.23
C THR A 210 16.05 16.17 15.72
N ALA A 211 15.55 15.33 16.63
CA ALA A 211 14.64 14.24 16.31
C ALA A 211 13.19 14.68 16.01
N MET A 212 12.85 15.98 16.08
CA MET A 212 11.49 16.47 15.81
C MET A 212 11.22 16.52 14.29
N PRO A 213 10.33 15.66 13.76
CA PRO A 213 10.11 15.53 12.32
C PRO A 213 9.21 16.64 11.75
N ALA A 214 9.26 16.81 10.43
CA ALA A 214 8.34 17.66 9.68
C ALA A 214 7.00 16.94 9.46
N TRP A 215 5.89 17.50 9.95
CA TRP A 215 4.57 16.88 9.81
C TRP A 215 3.83 17.28 8.54
N ALA A 216 4.18 18.40 7.89
CA ALA A 216 3.55 18.82 6.64
C ALA A 216 3.79 17.83 5.48
N ALA A 217 4.88 17.06 5.52
CA ALA A 217 5.16 16.00 4.54
C ALA A 217 4.39 14.69 4.82
N GLN A 218 3.80 14.56 6.00
CA GLN A 218 3.21 13.31 6.49
C GLN A 218 1.69 13.38 6.63
N TRP A 219 1.13 14.56 6.93
CA TRP A 219 -0.29 14.76 7.19
C TRP A 219 -0.89 15.86 6.31
N PRO A 220 -2.22 15.81 6.08
CA PRO A 220 -2.94 16.96 5.56
C PRO A 220 -2.72 18.20 6.45
N LEU A 221 -2.59 19.38 5.82
CA LEU A 221 -2.25 20.62 6.55
C LEU A 221 -3.34 21.05 7.54
N HIS A 222 -4.60 20.70 7.29
CA HIS A 222 -5.69 20.96 8.24
C HIS A 222 -5.54 20.17 9.55
N GLU A 223 -4.94 18.97 9.52
CA GLU A 223 -4.66 18.21 10.74
C GLU A 223 -3.49 18.82 11.52
N VAL A 224 -2.51 19.40 10.83
CA VAL A 224 -1.42 20.15 11.48
C VAL A 224 -1.97 21.39 12.20
N VAL A 225 -2.87 22.14 11.56
CA VAL A 225 -3.57 23.27 12.20
C VAL A 225 -4.38 22.81 13.41
N ALA A 226 -5.08 21.67 13.31
CA ALA A 226 -5.82 21.08 14.42
C ALA A 226 -4.92 20.72 15.62
N VAL A 227 -3.75 20.11 15.37
CA VAL A 227 -2.74 19.82 16.40
C VAL A 227 -2.25 21.10 17.06
N VAL A 228 -1.91 22.13 16.27
CA VAL A 228 -1.45 23.42 16.79
C VAL A 228 -2.53 24.08 17.65
N ASN A 229 -3.78 24.09 17.20
CA ASN A 229 -4.91 24.60 17.96
C ASN A 229 -5.13 23.82 19.26
N HIS A 230 -5.03 22.49 19.25
CA HIS A 230 -5.14 21.65 20.44
C HIS A 230 -4.03 21.98 21.45
N LEU A 231 -2.76 21.99 21.02
CA LEU A 231 -1.63 22.30 21.90
C LEU A 231 -1.75 23.68 22.54
N ARG A 232 -2.35 24.65 21.85
CA ARG A 232 -2.56 26.02 22.34
C ARG A 232 -3.71 26.17 23.34
N HIS A 233 -4.52 25.13 23.54
CA HIS A 233 -5.71 25.15 24.41
C HIS A 233 -5.78 24.00 25.41
N THR A 234 -4.79 23.10 25.38
CA THR A 234 -4.69 22.00 26.32
C THR A 234 -3.76 22.39 27.47
N TRP A 235 -3.92 21.72 28.60
CA TRP A 235 -3.10 21.93 29.81
C TRP A 235 -3.15 23.34 30.43
N GLY A 236 -4.24 24.08 30.20
CA GLY A 236 -4.45 25.41 30.78
C GLY A 236 -3.86 26.55 29.95
N HIS A 237 -3.41 26.27 28.73
CA HIS A 237 -3.09 27.32 27.75
C HIS A 237 -4.37 28.03 27.29
N ASP A 238 -4.29 29.34 27.13
CA ASP A 238 -5.38 30.20 26.62
C ASP A 238 -4.83 31.14 25.53
N ALA A 239 -4.13 30.55 24.56
CA ALA A 239 -3.56 31.28 23.43
C ALA A 239 -4.57 31.36 22.28
N SER A 240 -4.42 32.28 21.33
CA SER A 240 -5.35 32.39 20.18
C SER A 240 -5.39 31.10 19.33
N ARG A 241 -6.54 30.73 18.75
CA ARG A 241 -6.62 29.68 17.72
C ARG A 241 -6.45 30.30 16.35
N ILE A 242 -6.03 29.45 15.42
CA ILE A 242 -6.16 29.72 13.99
C ILE A 242 -7.60 29.39 13.59
N HIS A 243 -8.38 30.41 13.26
CA HIS A 243 -9.77 30.35 12.85
C HIS A 243 -9.89 30.63 11.35
N LEU A 244 -9.89 29.57 10.54
CA LEU A 244 -9.96 29.64 9.07
C LEU A 244 -11.40 30.00 8.57
N ASP A 245 -11.97 31.07 9.11
CA ASP A 245 -13.38 31.43 8.98
C ASP A 245 -13.63 32.35 7.77
N HIS A 246 -12.63 33.15 7.38
CA HIS A 246 -12.76 34.10 6.28
C HIS A 246 -12.57 33.43 4.93
N ARG A 247 -13.33 33.90 3.92
CA ARG A 247 -13.24 33.42 2.51
C ARG A 247 -12.39 34.31 1.61
N ALA A 248 -12.01 35.50 2.08
CA ALA A 248 -11.21 36.46 1.34
C ALA A 248 -10.13 37.03 2.27
N PRO A 249 -8.92 37.31 1.78
CA PRO A 249 -7.90 38.00 2.55
C PRO A 249 -8.17 39.52 2.61
N PRO A 250 -7.45 40.25 3.48
CA PRO A 250 -7.38 41.71 3.41
C PRO A 250 -6.90 42.21 2.04
N SER A 251 -7.35 43.39 1.61
CA SER A 251 -6.99 43.98 0.30
C SER A 251 -5.48 44.04 0.07
N ASP A 252 -4.73 44.41 1.09
CA ASP A 252 -3.29 44.62 1.00
C ASP A 252 -2.55 43.27 0.85
N VAL A 253 -3.14 42.18 1.36
CA VAL A 253 -2.63 40.82 1.16
C VAL A 253 -2.97 40.33 -0.25
N VAL A 254 -4.11 40.72 -0.83
CA VAL A 254 -4.41 40.43 -2.25
C VAL A 254 -3.32 41.02 -3.15
N GLU A 255 -2.91 42.27 -2.89
CA GLU A 255 -1.84 42.93 -3.63
C GLU A 255 -0.50 42.20 -3.45
N ALA A 256 -0.15 41.85 -2.21
CA ALA A 256 1.08 41.11 -1.92
C ALA A 256 1.13 39.74 -2.61
N GLU A 257 0.01 39.01 -2.63
CA GLU A 257 -0.12 37.73 -3.35
C GLU A 257 0.02 37.90 -4.87
N ALA A 258 -0.55 38.97 -5.44
CA ALA A 258 -0.42 39.28 -6.86
C ALA A 258 1.03 39.60 -7.24
N LEU A 259 1.74 40.37 -6.41
CA LEU A 259 3.15 40.69 -6.63
C LEU A 259 4.03 39.43 -6.58
N LEU A 260 3.79 38.54 -5.60
CA LEU A 260 4.50 37.26 -5.50
C LEU A 260 4.25 36.38 -6.74
N ARG A 261 2.99 36.27 -7.18
CA ARG A 261 2.64 35.50 -8.37
C ARG A 261 3.36 36.02 -9.60
N GLN A 262 3.32 37.33 -9.82
CA GLN A 262 4.00 37.97 -10.94
C GLN A 262 5.52 37.77 -10.89
N ALA A 263 6.14 37.80 -9.71
CA ALA A 263 7.56 37.53 -9.55
C ALA A 263 7.91 36.09 -9.97
N ILE A 264 7.07 35.11 -9.60
CA ILE A 264 7.24 33.70 -10.00
C ILE A 264 7.07 33.54 -11.52
N GLU A 265 6.04 34.14 -12.11
CA GLU A 265 5.78 34.08 -13.56
C GLU A 265 6.92 34.69 -14.37
N ARG A 266 7.52 35.79 -13.88
CA ARG A 266 8.69 36.44 -14.48
C ARG A 266 10.02 35.74 -14.19
N LYS A 267 10.02 34.71 -13.33
CA LYS A 267 11.23 34.01 -12.85
C LYS A 267 12.24 34.95 -12.16
N ASP A 268 11.72 35.93 -11.44
CA ASP A 268 12.51 36.93 -10.74
C ASP A 268 12.78 36.48 -9.30
N ALA A 269 13.91 35.80 -9.10
CA ALA A 269 14.29 35.25 -7.80
C ALA A 269 14.54 36.33 -6.72
N ASP A 270 14.99 37.53 -7.13
CA ASP A 270 15.20 38.66 -6.22
C ASP A 270 13.86 39.21 -5.74
N ALA A 271 12.89 39.39 -6.65
CA ALA A 271 11.54 39.85 -6.28
C ALA A 271 10.79 38.80 -5.45
N VAL A 272 10.93 37.51 -5.76
CA VAL A 272 10.38 36.44 -4.91
C VAL A 272 10.98 36.51 -3.52
N ALA A 273 12.31 36.60 -3.39
CA ALA A 273 12.97 36.71 -2.09
C ALA A 273 12.58 37.99 -1.33
N ALA A 274 12.40 39.11 -2.03
CA ALA A 274 11.95 40.37 -1.43
C ALA A 274 10.54 40.27 -0.82
N ALA A 275 9.69 39.37 -1.30
CA ALA A 275 8.37 39.12 -0.71
C ALA A 275 8.46 38.47 0.69
N TRP A 276 9.57 37.81 1.03
CA TRP A 276 9.76 37.17 2.32
C TRP A 276 10.23 38.14 3.40
N ALA A 277 9.86 37.84 4.65
CA ALA A 277 10.43 38.53 5.80
C ALA A 277 11.94 38.22 5.91
N PRO A 278 12.80 39.20 6.27
CA PRO A 278 14.25 39.03 6.37
C PRO A 278 14.69 38.23 7.61
N THR A 279 13.92 37.21 7.99
CA THR A 279 14.17 36.36 9.14
C THR A 279 14.95 35.14 8.65
N GLY A 280 16.22 34.99 9.06
CA GLY A 280 17.18 33.97 8.58
C GLY A 280 16.81 32.47 8.73
N ARG A 281 15.53 32.13 8.92
CA ARG A 281 14.96 30.79 8.79
C ARG A 281 13.59 30.93 8.13
N THR A 282 13.55 30.78 6.81
CA THR A 282 12.32 30.85 6.03
C THR A 282 11.86 29.46 5.64
N THR A 283 10.63 29.15 5.99
CA THR A 283 9.95 27.89 5.65
C THR A 283 9.33 28.03 4.28
N SER A 284 10.06 27.62 3.24
CA SER A 284 9.63 27.79 1.86
C SER A 284 9.30 26.49 1.14
N PHE A 285 8.50 26.72 0.11
CA PHE A 285 8.02 25.84 -0.94
C PHE A 285 9.19 25.14 -1.68
N ARG A 286 9.63 23.95 -1.22
CA ARG A 286 10.26 22.93 -2.09
C ARG A 286 10.30 21.56 -1.39
N ALA A 287 9.79 20.54 -2.07
CA ALA A 287 9.78 19.14 -1.62
C ALA A 287 10.46 18.23 -2.66
N ASP A 288 11.57 18.69 -3.25
CA ASP A 288 12.28 17.96 -4.32
C ASP A 288 13.43 17.10 -3.78
N ASP A 289 13.74 17.18 -2.49
CA ASP A 289 14.70 16.29 -1.88
C ASP A 289 14.00 15.00 -1.41
N ASP A 290 14.57 13.85 -1.82
CA ASP A 290 14.31 12.50 -1.33
C ASP A 290 14.45 12.34 0.23
N ALA A 291 14.59 13.46 0.94
CA ALA A 291 14.58 13.62 2.39
C ALA A 291 13.22 14.07 2.96
N GLY A 292 12.17 14.24 2.16
CA GLY A 292 10.83 14.61 2.65
C GLY A 292 10.69 16.11 2.96
N GLY A 293 11.03 16.94 1.97
CA GLY A 293 11.18 18.38 2.11
C GLY A 293 9.99 19.13 2.71
N VAL A 294 10.30 19.96 3.72
CA VAL A 294 9.53 21.15 4.15
C VAL A 294 10.49 22.30 4.56
N THR A 295 11.80 22.15 4.30
CA THR A 295 12.78 23.19 4.58
C THR A 295 13.67 23.38 3.38
N ALA A 296 13.56 24.53 2.71
CA ALA A 296 14.70 25.08 2.01
C ALA A 296 15.81 25.36 3.05
N ARG A 297 16.73 24.41 3.25
CA ARG A 297 18.01 24.73 3.91
C ARG A 297 18.78 25.62 2.94
N GLY A 298 18.82 26.94 3.18
CA GLY A 298 19.53 27.91 2.34
C GLY A 298 18.73 29.18 2.10
N ASP A 299 19.39 30.15 1.47
CA ASP A 299 18.81 31.44 1.07
C ASP A 299 17.70 31.26 0.02
N ILE A 300 16.52 31.86 0.25
CA ILE A 300 15.33 31.74 -0.63
C ILE A 300 15.66 32.15 -2.06
N ARG A 301 16.35 33.28 -2.20
CA ARG A 301 16.74 33.81 -3.51
C ARG A 301 17.54 32.76 -4.28
N THR A 302 18.54 32.17 -3.61
CA THR A 302 19.38 31.13 -4.20
C THR A 302 18.55 29.93 -4.65
N ARG A 303 17.61 29.45 -3.84
CA ARG A 303 16.76 28.29 -4.18
C ARG A 303 15.80 28.55 -5.34
N TRP A 304 15.21 29.73 -5.41
CA TRP A 304 14.37 30.12 -6.56
C TRP A 304 15.20 30.34 -7.81
N SER A 305 16.41 30.91 -7.68
CA SER A 305 17.34 31.05 -8.80
C SER A 305 17.76 29.68 -9.37
N GLU A 306 18.09 28.71 -8.51
CA GLU A 306 18.34 27.32 -8.91
C GLU A 306 17.13 26.73 -9.63
N TYR A 307 15.93 26.86 -9.06
CA TYR A 307 14.70 26.37 -9.67
C TYR A 307 14.43 26.99 -11.05
N PHE A 308 14.53 28.32 -11.18
CA PHE A 308 14.29 29.00 -12.44
C PHE A 308 15.34 28.67 -13.50
N THR A 309 16.58 28.44 -13.08
CA THR A 309 17.66 27.96 -13.95
C THR A 309 17.33 26.57 -14.48
N GLU A 310 16.88 25.65 -13.61
CA GLU A 310 16.48 24.30 -13.97
C GLU A 310 15.23 24.27 -14.86
N LEU A 311 14.23 25.10 -14.57
CA LEU A 311 13.01 25.24 -15.36
C LEU A 311 13.33 25.68 -16.80
N GLY A 312 14.36 26.52 -16.94
CA GLY A 312 14.88 27.02 -18.21
C GLY A 312 14.02 28.16 -18.79
N PRO A 313 14.49 28.88 -19.80
CA PRO A 313 13.81 30.07 -20.32
C PRO A 313 12.48 29.75 -21.01
N ALA A 314 12.35 28.60 -21.65
CA ALA A 314 11.22 28.26 -22.51
C ALA A 314 9.98 27.71 -21.80
N ARG A 315 10.08 27.35 -20.51
CA ARG A 315 8.96 26.83 -19.71
C ARG A 315 8.42 27.89 -18.77
N SER A 316 7.12 27.96 -18.52
CA SER A 316 6.55 28.85 -17.50
C SER A 316 6.05 28.07 -16.29
N LEU A 317 5.97 28.73 -15.14
CA LEU A 317 5.33 28.21 -13.93
C LEU A 317 4.23 29.20 -13.51
N SER A 318 3.02 28.71 -13.32
CA SER A 318 1.96 29.43 -12.61
C SER A 318 1.59 28.70 -11.32
N ILE A 319 1.27 29.48 -10.28
CA ILE A 319 0.80 28.98 -8.99
C ILE A 319 -0.48 29.71 -8.65
N GLU A 320 -1.57 28.95 -8.56
CA GLU A 320 -2.90 29.45 -8.26
C GLU A 320 -3.42 28.87 -6.95
N LEU A 321 -4.00 29.73 -6.13
CA LEU A 321 -4.67 29.39 -4.88
C LEU A 321 -6.18 29.41 -5.09
N PHE A 322 -6.88 28.37 -4.62
CA PHE A 322 -8.33 28.27 -4.72
C PHE A 322 -8.91 27.54 -3.50
N ASP A 323 -10.22 27.73 -3.27
CA ASP A 323 -10.91 27.25 -2.06
C ASP A 323 -10.18 27.63 -0.76
N THR A 324 -9.59 28.82 -0.75
CA THR A 324 -8.74 29.29 0.35
C THR A 324 -9.58 29.86 1.48
N ARG A 325 -9.21 29.47 2.69
CA ARG A 325 -9.70 30.04 3.94
C ARG A 325 -8.62 30.83 4.63
N TYR A 326 -9.03 31.89 5.32
CA TYR A 326 -8.12 32.82 5.98
C TYR A 326 -8.50 32.98 7.45
N ASP A 327 -7.46 33.10 8.28
CA ASP A 327 -7.50 33.48 9.67
C ASP A 327 -6.80 34.83 9.80
N TYR A 328 -7.55 35.83 10.25
CA TYR A 328 -7.07 37.16 10.59
C TYR A 328 -8.12 37.84 11.46
N GLU A 329 -7.70 38.79 12.31
CA GLU A 329 -8.63 39.58 13.11
C GLU A 329 -8.93 40.89 12.37
N PRO A 330 -10.15 41.12 11.83
CA PRO A 330 -10.46 42.31 11.04
C PRO A 330 -10.18 43.62 11.79
N ALA A 331 -10.39 43.64 13.11
CA ALA A 331 -10.20 44.83 13.93
C ALA A 331 -8.72 45.23 14.11
N SER A 332 -7.79 44.30 13.91
CA SER A 332 -6.35 44.53 14.13
C SER A 332 -5.48 44.24 12.92
N VAL A 333 -6.04 43.80 11.79
CA VAL A 333 -5.25 43.36 10.62
C VAL A 333 -4.30 44.43 10.05
N THR A 334 -4.57 45.71 10.28
CA THR A 334 -3.72 46.84 9.88
C THR A 334 -2.63 47.19 10.90
N ALA A 335 -2.59 46.52 12.05
CA ALA A 335 -1.59 46.76 13.09
C ALA A 335 -0.25 46.09 12.76
N GLU A 336 0.86 46.74 13.13
CA GLU A 336 2.20 46.17 12.99
C GLU A 336 2.28 44.82 13.70
N GLY A 337 2.81 43.81 13.00
CA GLY A 337 2.92 42.44 13.49
C GLY A 337 1.69 41.56 13.23
N SER A 338 0.62 42.11 12.65
CA SER A 338 -0.58 41.34 12.29
C SER A 338 -0.25 40.18 11.36
N LEU A 339 -0.83 39.02 11.66
CA LEU A 339 -0.64 37.77 10.95
C LEU A 339 -1.93 37.43 10.21
N VAL A 340 -1.79 37.06 8.94
CA VAL A 340 -2.85 36.45 8.14
C VAL A 340 -2.38 35.05 7.79
N VAL A 341 -3.06 34.02 8.30
CA VAL A 341 -2.81 32.62 7.93
C VAL A 341 -3.86 32.20 6.92
N SER A 342 -3.44 31.49 5.89
CA SER A 342 -4.31 30.95 4.86
C SER A 342 -4.08 29.45 4.72
N LEU A 343 -5.18 28.72 4.52
CA LEU A 343 -5.17 27.31 4.15
C LEU A 343 -6.12 27.14 2.97
N GLY A 344 -5.59 26.70 1.84
CA GLY A 344 -6.38 26.48 0.63
C GLY A 344 -5.79 25.37 -0.21
N ARG A 345 -6.37 25.18 -1.39
CA ARG A 345 -5.81 24.32 -2.41
C ARG A 345 -4.90 25.12 -3.32
N VAL A 346 -3.82 24.48 -3.77
CA VAL A 346 -2.88 25.06 -4.73
C VAL A 346 -2.85 24.24 -6.00
N ARG A 347 -2.85 24.92 -7.15
CA ARG A 347 -2.60 24.35 -8.47
C ARG A 347 -1.32 24.95 -9.00
N GLN A 348 -0.34 24.10 -9.27
CA GLN A 348 0.93 24.48 -9.90
C GLN A 348 0.88 23.98 -11.35
N VAL A 349 1.06 24.87 -12.33
CA VAL A 349 1.07 24.48 -13.75
C VAL A 349 2.42 24.84 -14.36
N VAL A 350 3.13 23.84 -14.84
CA VAL A 350 4.33 24.01 -15.64
C VAL A 350 3.96 23.87 -17.11
N THR A 351 4.19 24.91 -17.90
CA THR A 351 3.94 24.88 -19.36
C THR A 351 5.24 24.67 -20.10
N GLY A 352 5.29 23.67 -20.96
CA GLY A 352 6.40 23.33 -21.85
C GLY A 352 6.59 24.31 -22.99
N SER A 353 7.74 24.22 -23.66
CA SER A 353 8.04 25.00 -24.87
C SER A 353 7.15 24.67 -26.06
N ASP A 354 6.55 23.47 -26.05
CA ASP A 354 5.58 22.96 -27.02
C ASP A 354 4.12 23.28 -26.65
N GLY A 355 3.91 23.97 -25.53
CA GLY A 355 2.59 24.27 -24.98
C GLY A 355 1.98 23.13 -24.15
N ALA A 356 2.69 22.02 -23.92
CA ALA A 356 2.20 20.96 -23.05
C ALA A 356 2.17 21.42 -21.59
N GLU A 357 1.07 21.17 -20.88
CA GLU A 357 0.92 21.56 -19.48
C GLU A 357 1.05 20.35 -18.54
N LEU A 358 1.84 20.51 -17.48
CA LEU A 358 1.82 19.61 -16.32
C LEU A 358 1.23 20.37 -15.13
N ALA A 359 0.05 19.95 -14.68
CA ALA A 359 -0.60 20.49 -13.49
C ALA A 359 -0.44 19.53 -12.30
N VAL A 360 -0.10 20.08 -11.14
CA VAL A 360 -0.07 19.37 -9.86
C VAL A 360 -0.93 20.14 -8.87
N GLU A 361 -1.81 19.44 -8.16
CA GLU A 361 -2.67 20.04 -7.15
C GLU A 361 -2.39 19.48 -5.76
N GLY A 362 -2.42 20.35 -4.76
CA GLY A 362 -2.19 20.02 -3.36
C GLY A 362 -2.88 20.99 -2.40
N ASP A 363 -2.48 20.92 -1.14
CA ASP A 363 -2.86 21.90 -0.13
C ASP A 363 -1.71 22.89 0.05
N LEU A 364 -2.04 24.15 0.34
CA LEU A 364 -1.08 25.19 0.70
C LEU A 364 -1.50 25.85 2.00
N LEU A 365 -0.56 25.93 2.94
CA LEU A 365 -0.65 26.77 4.11
C LEU A 365 0.36 27.91 3.97
N ARG A 366 -0.15 29.14 3.96
CA ARG A 366 0.65 30.36 3.74
C ARG A 366 0.34 31.40 4.80
N GLY A 367 1.38 32.09 5.26
CA GLY A 367 1.25 33.12 6.28
C GLY A 367 1.94 34.41 5.85
N TRP A 368 1.22 35.52 6.03
CA TRP A 368 1.69 36.87 5.80
C TRP A 368 1.75 37.63 7.10
N ARG A 369 2.82 38.41 7.30
CA ARG A 369 2.96 39.28 8.46
C ARG A 369 3.18 40.71 8.02
N LEU A 370 2.41 41.64 8.60
CA LEU A 370 2.63 43.06 8.41
C LEU A 370 3.88 43.48 9.18
N ARG A 371 4.89 43.96 8.46
CA ARG A 371 6.15 44.47 9.01
C ARG A 371 6.53 45.79 8.37
N GLN A 372 6.78 46.81 9.18
CA GLN A 372 7.16 48.15 8.73
C GLN A 372 6.21 48.68 7.65
N GLY A 373 4.91 48.42 7.80
CA GLY A 373 3.88 48.82 6.84
C GLY A 373 3.85 48.01 5.53
N ARG A 374 4.58 46.88 5.43
CA ARG A 374 4.57 45.98 4.27
C ARG A 374 4.22 44.55 4.67
N TRP A 375 3.35 43.90 3.91
CA TRP A 375 3.09 42.47 4.08
C TRP A 375 4.26 41.65 3.57
N ALA A 376 4.81 40.82 4.45
CA ALA A 376 5.93 39.94 4.15
C ALA A 376 5.55 38.48 4.44
N LEU A 377 5.95 37.59 3.54
CA LEU A 377 5.74 36.16 3.69
C LEU A 377 6.59 35.61 4.83
N VAL A 378 5.96 34.88 5.74
CA VAL A 378 6.64 34.25 6.89
C VAL A 378 6.60 32.73 6.81
N MET A 379 5.64 32.18 6.08
CA MET A 379 5.55 30.75 5.80
C MET A 379 4.85 30.51 4.45
N ASP A 380 5.31 29.49 3.73
CA ASP A 380 4.69 29.04 2.48
C ASP A 380 4.94 27.54 2.29
N VAL A 381 4.00 26.72 2.73
CA VAL A 381 4.14 25.25 2.80
C VAL A 381 3.08 24.58 1.94
N ALA A 382 3.51 23.93 0.85
CA ALA A 382 2.66 23.10 0.02
C ALA A 382 2.86 21.62 0.31
N THR A 383 1.81 20.81 0.18
CA THR A 383 1.92 19.34 0.21
C THR A 383 2.44 18.75 -1.09
N THR A 384 2.64 19.59 -2.12
CA THR A 384 3.11 19.19 -3.44
C THR A 384 4.44 19.83 -3.82
N PRO A 385 5.39 19.06 -4.39
CA PRO A 385 6.69 19.57 -4.83
C PRO A 385 6.61 20.50 -6.05
N LEU A 386 7.60 21.40 -6.19
CA LEU A 386 7.79 22.21 -7.40
C LEU A 386 8.40 21.36 -8.50
N ARG A 387 7.62 20.98 -9.50
CA ARG A 387 8.19 20.17 -10.59
C ARG A 387 8.95 21.02 -11.59
N VAL A 388 10.07 20.46 -12.06
CA VAL A 388 10.95 21.08 -13.08
C VAL A 388 10.73 20.45 -14.47
N GLY A 389 10.13 19.25 -14.55
CA GLY A 389 9.95 18.49 -15.80
C GLY A 389 8.51 18.10 -16.11
N LEU A 390 8.20 17.88 -17.40
CA LEU A 390 6.92 17.35 -17.90
C LEU A 390 6.78 15.82 -17.74
N GLU A 391 7.84 15.14 -17.29
CA GLU A 391 7.77 13.71 -16.98
C GLU A 391 7.07 13.51 -15.64
N ALA A 392 5.81 13.09 -15.71
CA ALA A 392 4.98 12.81 -14.56
C ALA A 392 5.54 11.61 -13.75
N ARG A 393 6.36 11.87 -12.74
CA ARG A 393 6.41 10.99 -11.56
C ARG A 393 5.30 11.46 -10.61
N ALA A 394 4.12 10.85 -10.74
CA ALA A 394 2.95 11.21 -9.94
C ALA A 394 3.21 10.91 -8.45
N THR A 395 3.45 11.95 -7.65
CA THR A 395 3.25 11.93 -6.21
C THR A 395 1.73 11.89 -5.94
N PRO A 396 1.17 10.82 -5.34
CA PRO A 396 -0.25 10.78 -5.03
C PRO A 396 -0.56 11.63 -3.78
N PRO A 397 -1.78 12.19 -3.67
CA PRO A 397 -2.19 13.02 -2.54
C PRO A 397 -2.31 12.23 -1.22
N PRO A 398 -2.27 12.91 -0.06
CA PRO A 398 -2.12 12.28 1.26
C PRO A 398 -3.23 11.28 1.63
N SER A 399 -4.42 11.41 1.06
CA SER A 399 -5.60 10.60 1.41
C SER A 399 -5.62 9.20 0.80
N GLU A 400 -4.71 8.87 -0.13
CA GLU A 400 -4.63 7.53 -0.75
C GLU A 400 -3.44 6.70 -0.25
N ARG A 401 -2.78 7.11 0.84
CA ARG A 401 -1.75 6.30 1.50
C ARG A 401 -2.32 5.06 2.23
N ARG A 402 -3.63 4.83 2.12
CA ARG A 402 -4.30 3.55 2.43
C ARG A 402 -5.15 3.11 1.24
N ALA A 403 -4.85 1.91 0.77
CA ALA A 403 -5.55 1.16 -0.28
C ALA A 403 -5.47 1.77 -1.70
N ARG A 404 -4.43 1.40 -2.46
CA ARG A 404 -4.49 1.41 -3.92
C ARG A 404 -4.30 0.02 -4.49
N THR A 405 -5.44 -0.58 -4.85
CA THR A 405 -5.57 -1.72 -5.75
C THR A 405 -5.79 -1.18 -7.18
N GLY A 406 -4.80 -1.35 -8.06
CA GLY A 406 -4.83 -1.03 -9.50
C GLY A 406 -3.64 -1.72 -10.17
N PRO A 407 -3.74 -2.14 -11.45
CA PRO A 407 -3.23 -3.41 -11.94
C PRO A 407 -1.72 -3.53 -11.70
N THR A 408 -1.39 -4.35 -10.71
CA THR A 408 -0.03 -4.71 -10.36
C THR A 408 0.62 -5.38 -11.56
N LYS A 409 1.76 -4.84 -12.02
CA LYS A 409 2.85 -5.74 -12.43
C LYS A 409 3.28 -6.47 -11.17
N THR A 410 2.52 -7.50 -10.79
CA THR A 410 2.85 -8.31 -9.63
C THR A 410 4.05 -9.12 -10.03
N LEU A 411 5.19 -8.89 -9.38
CA LEU A 411 6.23 -9.91 -9.36
C LEU A 411 5.59 -11.16 -8.76
N GLY A 412 5.74 -12.30 -9.43
CA GLY A 412 5.26 -13.59 -8.91
C GLY A 412 5.90 -13.91 -7.55
N PRO A 413 5.44 -14.96 -6.85
CA PRO A 413 6.06 -15.37 -5.59
C PRO A 413 7.57 -15.55 -5.78
N LEU A 414 8.37 -14.84 -4.98
CA LEU A 414 9.82 -14.90 -5.08
C LEU A 414 10.37 -16.11 -4.31
N GLY A 415 11.42 -16.73 -4.83
CA GLY A 415 12.35 -17.55 -4.08
C GLY A 415 13.71 -16.86 -3.97
N TYR A 416 14.68 -17.55 -3.39
CA TYR A 416 16.04 -17.00 -3.22
C TYR A 416 16.71 -16.72 -4.57
N ALA A 417 16.44 -17.53 -5.60
CA ALA A 417 16.99 -17.34 -6.94
C ALA A 417 16.50 -16.04 -7.59
N GLU A 418 15.21 -15.71 -7.46
CA GLU A 418 14.63 -14.49 -8.00
C GLU A 418 15.11 -13.25 -7.24
N VAL A 419 15.26 -13.34 -5.91
CA VAL A 419 15.88 -12.28 -5.09
C VAL A 419 17.31 -12.03 -5.54
N ARG A 420 18.10 -13.08 -5.78
CA ARG A 420 19.47 -12.93 -6.32
C ARG A 420 19.47 -12.27 -7.68
N ALA A 421 18.63 -12.69 -8.61
CA ALA A 421 18.53 -12.10 -9.94
C ALA A 421 18.15 -10.61 -9.89
N MET A 422 17.26 -10.23 -8.96
CA MET A 422 16.88 -8.84 -8.71
C MET A 422 18.10 -7.96 -8.36
N PHE A 423 19.01 -8.47 -7.51
CA PHE A 423 20.22 -7.73 -7.12
C PHE A 423 21.36 -7.83 -8.15
N GLU A 424 21.51 -8.96 -8.85
CA GLU A 424 22.49 -9.12 -9.95
C GLU A 424 22.18 -8.16 -11.13
N GLY A 425 20.90 -7.89 -11.39
CA GLY A 425 20.43 -6.92 -12.39
C GLY A 425 20.83 -5.46 -12.14
N LEU A 426 21.30 -5.11 -10.93
CA LEU A 426 21.72 -3.75 -10.57
C LEU A 426 23.14 -3.38 -11.07
N GLY A 427 23.83 -4.27 -11.77
CA GLY A 427 24.95 -3.90 -12.65
C GLY A 427 26.27 -3.48 -11.98
N ARG A 428 26.52 -3.84 -10.71
CA ARG A 428 27.85 -3.64 -10.09
C ARG A 428 28.41 -4.91 -9.46
N SER A 429 29.66 -5.25 -9.82
CA SER A 429 30.51 -6.11 -8.99
C SER A 429 31.01 -5.27 -7.81
N ALA A 430 30.63 -5.65 -6.59
CA ALA A 430 31.09 -5.00 -5.36
C ALA A 430 32.60 -5.25 -5.16
N LYS A 431 33.46 -4.42 -5.75
CA LYS A 431 34.91 -4.38 -5.44
C LYS A 431 35.26 -3.38 -4.34
N SER A 432 34.31 -2.53 -3.92
CA SER A 432 34.57 -1.44 -2.96
C SER A 432 33.56 -1.36 -1.81
N ALA A 433 32.73 -2.39 -1.61
CA ALA A 433 31.94 -2.54 -0.38
C ALA A 433 32.66 -3.53 0.55
N PRO A 434 32.51 -3.45 1.88
CA PRO A 434 33.12 -4.40 2.82
C PRO A 434 32.70 -5.87 2.61
N HIS A 435 31.74 -6.13 1.71
CA HIS A 435 31.07 -7.42 1.48
C HIS A 435 31.00 -7.75 -0.02
N GLY A 436 32.16 -7.93 -0.67
CA GLY A 436 32.27 -8.15 -2.13
C GLY A 436 31.64 -9.44 -2.70
N THR A 437 30.95 -10.22 -1.87
CA THR A 437 30.38 -11.54 -2.20
C THR A 437 29.00 -11.79 -1.56
N PHE A 438 28.37 -10.80 -0.91
CA PHE A 438 27.11 -10.98 -0.17
C PHE A 438 25.99 -11.66 -0.99
N TRP A 439 25.85 -11.29 -2.27
CA TRP A 439 24.82 -11.85 -3.16
C TRP A 439 25.16 -13.20 -3.78
N ARG A 440 26.37 -13.72 -3.50
CA ARG A 440 26.86 -15.02 -3.97
C ARG A 440 26.83 -16.09 -2.89
N LEU A 441 26.37 -15.74 -1.69
CA LEU A 441 26.14 -16.69 -0.61
C LEU A 441 25.09 -17.73 -1.06
N ASP A 442 25.21 -18.95 -0.57
CA ASP A 442 24.11 -19.90 -0.67
C ASP A 442 22.94 -19.44 0.22
N TYR A 443 21.77 -20.07 0.03
CA TYR A 443 20.54 -19.69 0.72
C TYR A 443 20.71 -19.68 2.25
N GLN A 444 21.32 -20.71 2.83
CA GLN A 444 21.47 -20.82 4.29
C GLN A 444 22.45 -19.79 4.84
N ALA A 445 23.57 -19.55 4.14
CA ALA A 445 24.52 -18.52 4.52
C ALA A 445 23.90 -17.12 4.44
N PHE A 446 23.09 -16.85 3.41
CA PHE A 446 22.44 -15.56 3.21
C PHE A 446 21.43 -15.23 4.32
N VAL A 447 20.49 -16.14 4.62
CA VAL A 447 19.42 -15.87 5.60
C VAL A 447 19.93 -15.83 7.04
N ASN A 448 21.06 -16.47 7.33
CA ASN A 448 21.67 -16.46 8.66
C ASN A 448 22.75 -15.38 8.82
N GLN A 449 23.02 -14.57 7.79
CA GLN A 449 24.15 -13.66 7.76
C GLN A 449 24.07 -12.58 8.86
N VAL A 450 25.19 -12.42 9.56
CA VAL A 450 25.45 -11.38 10.57
C VAL A 450 26.80 -10.76 10.28
N PHE A 451 26.91 -9.44 10.36
CA PHE A 451 28.15 -8.70 10.16
C PHE A 451 28.55 -7.94 11.41
N GLU A 452 29.85 -7.75 11.59
CA GLU A 452 30.36 -6.79 12.56
C GLU A 452 30.34 -5.38 11.96
N TYR A 453 29.88 -4.42 12.75
CA TYR A 453 29.77 -3.01 12.41
C TYR A 453 30.43 -2.20 13.51
N GLU A 454 31.56 -1.58 13.18
CA GLU A 454 32.31 -0.75 14.12
C GLU A 454 31.56 0.56 14.39
N LEU A 455 31.19 0.75 15.65
CA LEU A 455 30.73 2.02 16.20
C LEU A 455 31.88 2.69 16.96
N PRO A 456 31.81 4.02 17.18
CA PRO A 456 32.84 4.74 17.93
C PRO A 456 33.10 4.17 19.34
N ASP A 457 32.11 3.51 19.94
CA ASP A 457 32.09 3.03 21.32
C ASP A 457 31.96 1.50 21.46
N ALA A 458 31.72 0.76 20.37
CA ALA A 458 31.52 -0.70 20.41
C ALA A 458 31.62 -1.36 19.03
N ILE A 459 31.81 -2.69 19.00
CA ILE A 459 31.59 -3.49 17.79
C ILE A 459 30.18 -4.06 17.88
N ALA A 460 29.29 -3.63 16.99
CA ALA A 460 27.91 -4.09 16.92
C ALA A 460 27.76 -5.22 15.91
N ARG A 461 26.75 -6.07 16.08
CA ARG A 461 26.40 -7.13 15.13
C ARG A 461 25.13 -6.77 14.36
N VAL A 462 25.17 -6.87 13.05
CA VAL A 462 24.10 -6.50 12.14
C VAL A 462 23.61 -7.75 11.41
N ARG A 463 22.45 -8.27 11.82
CA ARG A 463 21.74 -9.33 11.09
C ARG A 463 21.02 -8.73 9.89
N MET A 464 21.25 -9.26 8.69
CA MET A 464 20.64 -8.70 7.47
C MET A 464 19.19 -9.11 7.32
N VAL A 465 18.86 -10.37 7.57
CA VAL A 465 17.52 -10.91 7.32
C VAL A 465 16.94 -11.41 8.63
N VAL A 466 15.73 -10.97 8.95
CA VAL A 466 14.89 -11.49 10.02
C VAL A 466 13.70 -12.17 9.34
N PRO A 467 13.74 -13.49 9.13
CA PRO A 467 12.66 -14.21 8.48
C PRO A 467 11.33 -13.94 9.18
N TYR A 468 10.26 -13.77 8.40
CA TYR A 468 8.91 -13.42 8.85
C TYR A 468 8.74 -11.99 9.40
N ASP A 469 9.76 -11.14 9.32
CA ASP A 469 9.68 -9.74 9.76
C ASP A 469 10.50 -8.82 8.84
N SER A 470 9.87 -8.40 7.74
CA SER A 470 10.45 -7.45 6.79
C SER A 470 10.73 -6.09 7.43
N ALA A 471 9.90 -5.66 8.38
CA ALA A 471 10.05 -4.39 9.06
C ALA A 471 11.34 -4.33 9.91
N ARG A 472 11.73 -5.43 10.55
CA ARG A 472 12.97 -5.52 11.35
C ARG A 472 14.16 -6.10 10.59
N SER A 473 14.00 -6.44 9.31
CA SER A 473 15.08 -6.91 8.44
C SER A 473 15.93 -5.75 7.91
N ASN A 474 17.21 -5.75 8.27
CA ASN A 474 18.16 -4.74 7.83
C ASN A 474 18.43 -4.75 6.32
N LEU A 475 18.24 -5.88 5.64
CA LEU A 475 18.33 -5.98 4.19
C LEU A 475 17.38 -4.98 3.53
N LEU A 476 16.12 -4.96 3.96
CA LEU A 476 15.11 -4.05 3.42
C LEU A 476 15.45 -2.59 3.74
N ARG A 477 15.90 -2.32 4.98
CA ARG A 477 16.31 -0.98 5.42
C ARG A 477 17.51 -0.47 4.62
N ALA A 478 18.53 -1.31 4.43
CA ALA A 478 19.72 -0.98 3.67
C ALA A 478 19.42 -0.64 2.21
N VAL A 479 18.52 -1.38 1.55
CA VAL A 479 18.21 -1.17 0.13
C VAL A 479 17.22 -0.04 -0.13
N ARG A 480 16.37 0.25 0.85
CA ARG A 480 15.38 1.32 0.78
C ARG A 480 16.01 2.70 0.97
N ASP A 481 16.67 2.93 2.10
CA ASP A 481 17.20 4.25 2.46
C ASP A 481 18.50 4.22 3.27
N GLY A 482 18.88 3.06 3.83
CA GLY A 482 20.02 2.90 4.71
C GLY A 482 19.78 3.42 6.13
N LYS A 483 18.56 3.83 6.48
CA LYS A 483 18.25 4.47 7.76
C LYS A 483 17.74 3.48 8.80
N ARG A 484 18.02 3.75 10.07
CA ARG A 484 17.58 3.00 11.24
C ARG A 484 17.90 1.51 11.15
N MET A 485 19.07 1.16 10.65
CA MET A 485 19.57 -0.21 10.70
C MET A 485 19.68 -0.66 12.15
N ILE A 486 19.13 -1.82 12.48
CA ILE A 486 19.14 -2.36 13.84
C ILE A 486 20.43 -3.16 14.04
N CYS A 487 21.26 -2.74 14.99
CA CYS A 487 22.46 -3.47 15.38
C CYS A 487 22.36 -3.94 16.83
N GLY A 488 22.82 -5.16 17.09
CA GLY A 488 22.94 -5.73 18.43
C GLY A 488 24.29 -5.36 19.04
N LEU A 489 24.27 -4.73 20.21
CA LEU A 489 25.47 -4.41 20.98
C LEU A 489 25.88 -5.59 21.87
N PRO A 490 27.17 -5.66 22.27
CA PRO A 490 27.62 -6.56 23.32
C PRO A 490 26.78 -6.36 24.59
N GLY A 491 26.11 -7.42 25.07
CA GLY A 491 25.17 -7.34 26.19
C GLY A 491 23.68 -7.41 25.80
N GLY A 492 23.36 -7.51 24.51
CA GLY A 492 21.99 -7.79 24.03
C GLY A 492 21.09 -6.56 23.88
N GLN A 493 21.65 -5.36 24.01
CA GLN A 493 20.94 -4.11 23.69
C GLN A 493 20.87 -3.93 22.16
N LEU A 494 19.78 -3.36 21.68
CA LEU A 494 19.63 -2.98 20.26
C LEU A 494 19.86 -1.48 20.10
N ARG A 495 20.55 -1.09 19.03
CA ARG A 495 20.81 0.31 18.65
C ARG A 495 20.44 0.51 17.19
N GLU A 496 19.91 1.68 16.86
CA GLU A 496 19.67 2.07 15.47
C GLU A 496 20.83 2.89 14.93
N VAL A 497 21.24 2.61 13.69
CA VAL A 497 22.34 3.30 13.01
C VAL A 497 21.94 3.67 11.59
N ASP A 498 22.46 4.77 11.08
CA ASP A 498 22.21 5.21 9.71
C ASP A 498 23.45 4.97 8.85
N ILE A 499 23.24 4.36 7.69
CA ILE A 499 24.23 4.16 6.63
C ILE A 499 23.74 4.79 5.33
N ARG A 500 24.63 4.88 4.33
CA ARG A 500 24.18 5.20 2.97
C ARG A 500 23.35 4.02 2.43
N ARG A 501 22.25 4.31 1.72
CA ARG A 501 21.48 3.31 0.96
C ARG A 501 22.41 2.46 0.07
N MET A 502 22.26 1.14 0.19
CA MET A 502 23.02 0.14 -0.55
C MET A 502 22.18 -0.45 -1.71
N PRO A 503 22.79 -0.80 -2.85
CA PRO A 503 24.18 -0.54 -3.22
C PRO A 503 24.39 0.95 -3.54
N VAL A 504 25.55 1.50 -3.14
CA VAL A 504 25.87 2.91 -3.43
C VAL A 504 26.17 3.08 -4.93
N GLY A 505 25.58 4.12 -5.53
CA GLY A 505 25.86 4.51 -6.92
C GLY A 505 25.23 3.60 -7.98
N VAL A 506 24.19 2.84 -7.64
CA VAL A 506 23.28 2.18 -8.59
C VAL A 506 21.87 2.73 -8.45
N THR A 507 21.06 2.63 -9.50
CA THR A 507 19.62 2.91 -9.45
C THR A 507 18.98 2.11 -8.30
N PRO A 508 18.19 2.75 -7.41
CA PRO A 508 17.45 2.03 -6.37
C PRO A 508 16.51 0.98 -6.94
N LEU A 509 16.22 -0.05 -6.15
CA LEU A 509 15.07 -0.92 -6.42
C LEU A 509 13.80 -0.05 -6.44
N ASP A 510 12.91 -0.34 -7.39
CA ASP A 510 11.60 0.31 -7.42
C ASP A 510 10.68 -0.23 -6.31
N ASP A 511 9.55 0.45 -6.08
CA ASP A 511 8.63 0.08 -5.01
C ASP A 511 8.06 -1.34 -5.19
N VAL A 512 7.89 -1.81 -6.44
CA VAL A 512 7.40 -3.17 -6.72
C VAL A 512 8.44 -4.21 -6.28
N GLN A 513 9.71 -3.96 -6.54
CA GLN A 513 10.82 -4.79 -6.12
C GLN A 513 11.01 -4.75 -4.60
N ILE A 514 10.86 -3.58 -3.96
CA ILE A 514 10.92 -3.41 -2.51
C ILE A 514 9.76 -4.16 -1.83
N ASP A 515 8.54 -4.04 -2.35
CA ASP A 515 7.36 -4.72 -1.82
C ASP A 515 7.44 -6.24 -2.03
N ALA A 516 7.94 -6.69 -3.19
CA ALA A 516 8.16 -8.11 -3.45
C ALA A 516 9.24 -8.70 -2.53
N LEU A 517 10.31 -7.94 -2.25
CA LEU A 517 11.34 -8.33 -1.29
C LEU A 517 10.79 -8.37 0.14
N ALA A 518 9.98 -7.40 0.54
CA ALA A 518 9.31 -7.40 1.83
C ALA A 518 8.38 -8.61 1.98
N ALA A 519 7.55 -8.88 0.97
CA ALA A 519 6.66 -10.04 0.93
C ALA A 519 7.43 -11.38 0.99
N TRP A 520 8.58 -11.47 0.32
CA TRP A 520 9.46 -12.63 0.41
C TRP A 520 9.99 -12.84 1.83
N ILE A 521 10.40 -11.76 2.51
CA ILE A 521 10.85 -11.84 3.91
C ILE A 521 9.70 -12.25 4.84
N ASP A 522 8.52 -11.64 4.69
CA ASP A 522 7.35 -11.91 5.52
C ASP A 522 6.79 -13.32 5.31
N ALA A 523 7.01 -13.91 4.13
CA ALA A 523 6.76 -15.32 3.83
C ALA A 523 7.77 -16.28 4.51
N GLY A 524 8.76 -15.75 5.22
CA GLY A 524 9.81 -16.52 5.88
C GLY A 524 11.02 -16.77 5.01
N CYS A 525 11.24 -15.97 3.97
CA CYS A 525 12.34 -16.12 3.03
C CYS A 525 12.35 -17.50 2.34
N PRO A 526 11.28 -17.95 1.66
CA PRO A 526 11.27 -19.27 1.03
C PRO A 526 12.42 -19.43 0.02
N GLU A 527 13.07 -20.60 0.05
CA GLU A 527 14.21 -20.89 -0.83
C GLU A 527 13.77 -20.97 -2.30
N ARG A 528 12.59 -21.55 -2.56
CA ARG A 528 12.01 -21.72 -3.90
C ARG A 528 10.70 -20.93 -4.02
N ALA A 529 10.52 -20.29 -5.18
CA ALA A 529 9.33 -19.54 -5.52
C ALA A 529 8.05 -20.40 -5.39
N GLY A 530 7.08 -19.93 -4.61
CA GLY A 530 5.80 -20.60 -4.40
C GLY A 530 5.82 -21.76 -3.41
N GLU A 531 6.96 -22.10 -2.82
CA GLU A 531 7.06 -23.09 -1.73
C GLU A 531 6.99 -22.41 -0.35
N PRO A 532 6.47 -23.09 0.69
CA PRO A 532 6.51 -22.57 2.05
C PRO A 532 7.94 -22.51 2.58
N SER A 533 8.23 -21.54 3.47
CA SER A 533 9.54 -21.45 4.11
C SER A 533 9.82 -22.66 5.02
N ALA A 534 11.04 -23.20 4.90
CA ALA A 534 11.58 -24.22 5.80
C ALA A 534 12.21 -23.63 7.07
N LEU A 535 12.28 -22.30 7.21
CA LEU A 535 12.88 -21.64 8.37
C LEU A 535 11.93 -21.63 9.57
N PRO A 536 12.43 -21.88 10.79
CA PRO A 536 11.59 -21.82 11.99
C PRO A 536 11.14 -20.39 12.27
N ARG A 537 9.87 -20.21 12.65
CA ARG A 537 9.38 -18.93 13.18
C ARG A 537 9.97 -18.69 14.56
N ARG A 538 10.78 -17.64 14.69
CA ARG A 538 11.34 -17.18 15.97
C ARG A 538 10.99 -15.70 16.18
N PRO A 539 10.79 -15.24 17.43
CA PRO A 539 10.60 -13.82 17.71
C PRO A 539 11.77 -12.98 17.17
N ALA A 540 11.46 -11.87 16.50
CA ALA A 540 12.48 -11.00 15.92
C ALA A 540 13.48 -10.48 16.96
N ASP A 541 13.01 -10.13 18.17
CA ASP A 541 13.88 -9.70 19.27
C ASP A 541 14.84 -10.82 19.70
N GLN A 542 14.39 -12.08 19.66
CA GLN A 542 15.27 -13.21 19.94
C GLN A 542 16.32 -13.37 18.84
N LEU A 543 15.98 -13.23 17.56
CA LEU A 543 16.96 -13.31 16.48
C LEU A 543 17.97 -12.15 16.54
N LEU A 544 17.50 -10.93 16.80
CA LEU A 544 18.38 -9.75 16.87
C LEU A 544 19.28 -9.76 18.12
N GLN A 545 18.89 -10.46 19.19
CA GLN A 545 19.66 -10.60 20.43
C GLN A 545 20.47 -11.91 20.55
N ALA A 546 20.05 -12.99 19.87
CA ALA A 546 20.66 -14.32 19.97
C ALA A 546 21.98 -14.46 19.21
N ASP A 547 22.41 -13.43 18.47
CA ASP A 547 23.74 -13.35 17.89
C ASP A 547 24.79 -13.00 18.95
N ARG A 548 24.79 -13.74 20.06
CA ARG A 548 25.80 -13.65 21.11
C ARG A 548 27.15 -14.17 20.68
#